data_AF-A0A954GUU7-F1
#
_entry.id   AF-A0A954GUU7-F1
#
_cell.length_a   1.000
_cell.length_b   1.000
_cell.length_c   1.000
_cell.angle_alpha   90.00
_cell.angle_beta   90.00
_cell.angle_gamma   90.00
#
_symmetry.space_group_name_H-M   'P 1'
#
loop_
_entity.id
_entity.type
_entity.pdbx_description
1 polymer ?
#
loop_
_entity_poly.entity_id
_entity_poly.type
_entity_poly.pdbx_seq_one_letter_code
_entity_poly.pdbx_strand_id
1 'polypeptide(L)' 'DTPEMWRERTPEVVVQDIAWKAGEKLQDYEIQGAGKPVDANLVCDVKLTLQNSDGDLHEELVTYLVGTSPVLTVFRQVQP' A
#
# COMPACT_ATOMS: atom_id res chain seq x y z
N ASP A 1 -12.88 2.41 -2.00
CA ASP A 1 -12.44 1.04 -1.68
C ASP A 1 -12.01 0.95 -0.21
N THR A 2 -12.11 -0.23 0.41
CA THR A 2 -11.52 -0.56 1.73
C THR A 2 -10.60 -1.78 1.60
N PRO A 3 -9.67 -2.03 2.54
CA PRO A 3 -8.82 -3.23 2.51
C PRO A 3 -9.61 -4.55 2.42
N GLU A 4 -10.79 -4.61 3.02
CA GLU A 4 -11.65 -5.80 3.04
C GLU A 4 -12.21 -6.09 1.65
N MET A 5 -12.58 -5.06 0.87
CA MET A 5 -13.10 -5.22 -0.50
C MET A 5 -12.08 -5.89 -1.45
N TRP A 6 -10.78 -5.84 -1.13
CA TRP A 6 -9.74 -6.49 -1.93
C TRP A 6 -9.66 -8.00 -1.71
N ARG A 7 -10.12 -8.48 -0.55
CA ARG A 7 -10.15 -9.93 -0.26
C ARG A 7 -11.22 -10.67 -1.05
N GLU A 8 -12.24 -9.95 -1.52
CA GLU A 8 -13.32 -10.52 -2.34
C GLU A 8 -12.94 -10.69 -3.81
N ARG A 9 -11.74 -10.25 -4.22
CA ARG A 9 -11.23 -10.42 -5.59
C ARG A 9 -10.69 -11.84 -5.82
N THR A 10 -10.61 -12.22 -7.10
CA THR A 10 -9.95 -13.45 -7.55
C THR A 10 -8.79 -13.09 -8.48
N PRO A 11 -7.52 -13.36 -8.10
CA PRO A 11 -7.08 -13.94 -6.83
C PRO A 11 -7.33 -13.02 -5.63
N GLU A 12 -7.40 -13.60 -4.43
CA GLU A 12 -7.51 -12.83 -3.17
C GLU A 12 -6.31 -11.90 -3.05
N VAL A 13 -6.57 -10.63 -2.70
CA VAL A 13 -5.54 -9.64 -2.42
C VAL A 13 -5.66 -9.21 -0.96
N VAL A 14 -4.66 -9.54 -0.16
CA VAL A 14 -4.59 -9.15 1.25
C VAL A 14 -3.80 -7.85 1.37
N VAL A 15 -4.49 -6.76 1.72
CA VAL A 15 -3.87 -5.44 1.88
C VAL A 15 -3.74 -5.08 3.37
N GLN A 16 -2.60 -4.51 3.75
CA GLN A 16 -2.41 -3.88 5.05
C GLN A 16 -1.77 -2.51 4.88
N ASP A 17 -2.53 -1.46 5.20
CA ASP A 17 -2.06 -0.09 5.15
C ASP A 17 -2.59 0.68 6.36
N ILE A 18 -1.69 1.35 7.08
CA ILE A 18 -2.02 2.07 8.32
C ILE A 18 -2.83 3.35 8.06
N ALA A 19 -2.54 4.09 6.98
CA ALA A 19 -3.25 5.32 6.64
C ALA A 19 -4.66 5.01 6.15
N TRP A 20 -4.81 3.96 5.35
CA TRP A 20 -6.13 3.50 4.92
C TRP A 20 -6.98 3.05 6.11
N LYS A 21 -6.39 2.31 7.06
CA LYS A 21 -7.07 1.93 8.31
C LYS A 21 -7.43 3.14 9.18
N ALA A 22 -6.66 4.21 9.12
CA ALA A 22 -6.94 5.48 9.79
C ALA A 22 -8.05 6.31 9.09
N GLY A 23 -8.53 5.86 7.93
CA GLY A 23 -9.59 6.52 7.16
C GLY A 23 -9.10 7.55 6.15
N GLU A 24 -7.79 7.66 5.96
CA GLU A 24 -7.22 8.53 4.93
C GLU A 24 -7.52 8.00 3.53
N LYS A 25 -7.62 8.94 2.58
CA LYS A 25 -7.96 8.64 1.19
C LYS A 25 -6.78 8.91 0.28
N LEU A 26 -6.40 7.90 -0.50
CA LEU A 26 -5.41 8.07 -1.57
C LEU A 26 -5.98 8.95 -2.68
N GLN A 27 -5.26 10.03 -3.00
CA GLN A 27 -5.60 10.92 -4.12
C GLN A 27 -4.69 10.67 -5.33
N ASP A 28 -3.41 10.42 -5.08
CA ASP A 28 -2.42 10.13 -6.13
C ASP A 28 -1.31 9.23 -5.60
N TYR A 29 -0.63 8.51 -6.50
CA TYR A 29 0.52 7.69 -6.16
C TYR A 29 1.56 7.66 -7.28
N GLU A 30 2.83 7.56 -6.90
CA GLU A 30 3.95 7.41 -7.82
C GLU A 30 4.92 6.34 -7.31
N ILE A 31 5.07 5.25 -8.08
CA ILE A 31 6.05 4.21 -7.78
C ILE A 31 7.44 4.75 -8.13
N GLN A 32 8.31 4.78 -7.12
CA GLN A 32 9.67 5.27 -7.26
C GLN A 32 10.56 4.14 -7.82
N GLY A 33 10.79 4.18 -9.14
CA GLY A 33 11.58 3.16 -9.85
C GLY A 33 10.82 1.85 -10.06
N ALA A 34 11.56 0.75 -10.24
CA ALA A 34 10.99 -0.56 -10.60
C ALA A 34 10.71 -1.49 -9.39
N GLY A 35 11.01 -1.04 -8.17
CA GLY A 35 11.10 -1.91 -7.00
C GLY A 35 12.34 -2.81 -7.00
N LYS A 36 12.57 -3.50 -5.88
CA LYS A 36 13.71 -4.41 -5.68
C LYS A 36 13.21 -5.76 -5.18
N PRO A 37 13.58 -6.89 -5.83
CA PRO A 37 13.28 -8.19 -5.27
C PRO A 37 14.13 -8.41 -4.02
N VAL A 38 13.48 -8.71 -2.89
CA VAL A 38 14.12 -9.07 -1.62
C VAL A 38 13.43 -10.31 -1.08
N ASP A 39 14.19 -11.40 -0.98
CA ASP A 39 13.69 -12.73 -0.66
C ASP A 39 12.51 -13.14 -1.58
N ALA A 40 11.33 -13.38 -1.00
CA ALA A 40 10.12 -13.75 -1.72
C ALA A 40 9.21 -12.55 -2.08
N ASN A 41 9.63 -11.32 -1.80
CA ASN A 41 8.83 -10.12 -1.97
C ASN A 41 9.45 -9.15 -2.99
N LEU A 42 8.59 -8.36 -3.62
CA LEU A 42 9.00 -7.14 -4.29
C LEU A 42 8.86 -5.97 -3.30
N VAL A 43 9.96 -5.27 -3.06
CA VAL A 43 10.01 -4.07 -2.21
C VAL A 43 9.93 -2.85 -3.09
N CYS A 44 8.89 -2.04 -2.91
CA CYS A 44 8.64 -0.85 -3.74
C CYS A 44 8.53 0.39 -2.86
N ASP A 45 9.33 1.41 -3.17
CA ASP A 45 9.12 2.74 -2.61
C ASP A 45 8.04 3.45 -3.44
N VAL A 46 7.06 4.06 -2.76
CA VAL A 46 5.92 4.71 -3.39
C VAL A 46 5.69 6.04 -2.70
N LYS A 47 5.64 7.11 -3.49
CA LYS A 47 5.20 8.42 -3.03
C LYS A 47 3.67 8.43 -3.08
N LEU A 48 3.02 8.73 -1.96
CA LEU A 48 1.57 8.83 -1.85
C LEU A 48 1.17 10.27 -1.64
N THR A 49 0.07 10.69 -2.25
CA THR A 49 -0.68 11.89 -1.87
C THR A 49 -1.94 11.45 -1.15
N LEU A 50 -2.03 11.75 0.13
CA LEU A 50 -3.11 11.31 1.01
C LEU A 50 -3.95 12.50 1.47
N GLN A 51 -5.25 12.30 1.54
CA GLN A 51 -6.21 13.22 2.14
C GLN A 51 -6.62 12.72 3.52
N ASN A 52 -6.43 13.55 4.55
CA ASN A 52 -6.87 13.23 5.90
C ASN A 52 -8.39 13.49 6.08
N SER A 53 -8.92 13.18 7.27
CA SER A 53 -10.33 13.36 7.59
C SER A 53 -10.80 14.82 7.59
N ASP A 54 -9.89 15.77 7.81
CA ASP A 54 -10.16 17.22 7.77
C ASP A 54 -10.17 17.78 6.33
N GLY A 55 -9.75 16.96 5.35
CA GLY A 55 -9.72 17.30 3.93
C GLY A 55 -8.36 17.81 3.44
N ASP A 56 -7.36 17.93 4.32
CA ASP A 56 -6.02 18.39 3.98
C ASP A 56 -5.24 17.31 3.23
N LEU A 57 -4.44 17.76 2.26
CA LEU A 57 -3.54 16.91 1.48
C LEU A 57 -2.13 16.93 2.07
N HIS A 58 -1.50 15.77 2.10
CA HIS A 58 -0.08 15.65 2.39
C HIS A 58 0.56 14.55 1.56
N GLU A 59 1.88 14.67 1.37
CA GLU A 59 2.68 13.69 0.65
C GLU A 59 3.51 12.87 1.63
N GLU A 60 3.64 11.57 1.37
CA GLU A 60 4.51 10.69 2.15
C GLU A 60 5.23 9.69 1.24
N LEU A 61 6.51 9.43 1.51
CA LEU A 61 7.26 8.36 0.87
C LEU A 61 7.21 7.12 1.76
N VAL A 62 6.64 6.04 1.23
CA VAL A 62 6.41 4.79 1.97
C VAL A 62 7.01 3.61 1.22
N THR A 63 7.29 2.52 1.94
CA THR A 63 7.76 1.27 1.34
C THR A 63 6.68 0.21 1.43
N TYR A 64 6.34 -0.42 0.31
CA TYR A 64 5.44 -1.57 0.23
C TYR A 64 6.21 -2.87 0.00
N LEU A 65 5.74 -3.92 0.66
CA LEU A 65 6.13 -5.31 0.44
C LEU A 65 5.01 -6.00 -0.35
N VAL A 66 5.33 -6.45 -1.56
CA VAL A 66 4.39 -7.15 -2.44
C VAL A 66 4.80 -8.62 -2.56
N GLY A 67 3.93 -9.51 -2.10
CA GLY A 67 4.09 -10.96 -2.25
C GLY A 67 3.08 -11.52 -3.24
N THR A 68 3.44 -12.57 -3.97
CA THR A 68 2.56 -13.19 -4.98
C THR A 68 2.28 -14.67 -4.73
N SER A 69 2.87 -15.29 -3.69
CA SER A 69 2.70 -16.71 -3.39
C SER A 69 2.79 -16.99 -1.88
N PRO A 70 1.91 -17.84 -1.31
CA PRO A 70 0.76 -18.51 -1.96
C PRO A 70 -0.46 -17.60 -2.19
N VAL A 71 -0.46 -16.39 -1.65
CA VAL A 71 -1.55 -15.39 -1.75
C VAL A 71 -0.94 -14.05 -2.16
N LEU A 72 -1.69 -13.22 -2.91
CA LEU A 72 -1.24 -11.88 -3.26
C LEU A 72 -1.35 -10.97 -2.03
N THR A 73 -0.23 -10.40 -1.60
CA THR A 73 -0.16 -9.52 -0.43
C THR A 73 0.41 -8.16 -0.82
N VAL A 74 -0.13 -7.09 -0.24
CA VAL A 74 0.41 -5.73 -0.37
C VAL A 74 0.42 -5.08 1.02
N PHE A 75 1.60 -5.01 1.64
CA PHE A 75 1.75 -4.52 3.00
C PHE A 75 2.64 -3.28 3.02
N ARG A 76 2.14 -2.19 3.61
CA ARG A 76 2.96 -1.02 3.91
C ARG A 76 3.88 -1.34 5.08
N GLN A 77 5.19 -1.17 4.90
CA GLN A 77 6.15 -1.34 5.96
C GLN A 77 5.96 -0.23 7.00
N VAL A 78 5.79 -0.62 8.27
CA VAL A 78 5.82 0.34 9.38
C VAL A 78 7.29 0.63 9.64
N GLN A 79 7.73 1.87 9.42
CA GLN A 79 9.06 2.28 9.84
C GLN A 79 9.10 2.26 11.38
N PRO A 80 10.17 1.70 11.98
CA PRO A 80 10.35 1.70 13.43
C PRO A 80 10.53 3.10 14.02
#